data_AF-A0A9X4E9U0-F1
#
_entry.id   AF-A0A9X4E9U0-F1
#
_cell.length_a   1.000
_cell.length_b   1.000
_cell.length_c   1.000
_cell.angle_alpha   90.00
_cell.angle_beta   90.00
_cell.angle_gamma   90.00
#
_symmetry.space_group_name_H-M   'P 1'
#
loop_
_entity.id
_entity.type
_entity.pdbx_description
1 polymer ?
#
loop_
_entity_poly.entity_id
_entity_poly.type
_entity_poly.pdbx_seq_one_letter_code
_entity_poly.pdbx_strand_id
1 'polypeptide(L)' 'MKKQTAPKSFEEALSRLEVLTQQMQSGDMPLEAALAAYQEGNGLVQYCQNKLAEVEQKLQILDGEQLKEWNLEHSE' A
#
# COMPACT_ATOMS: atom_id res chain seq x y z
N MET A 1 -11.98 -7.65 20.85
CA MET A 1 -11.78 -7.50 19.40
C MET A 1 -11.40 -6.05 19.12
N LYS A 2 -10.13 -5.74 18.86
CA LYS A 2 -9.70 -4.37 18.52
C LYS A 2 -9.93 -4.18 17.02
N LYS A 3 -10.92 -3.37 16.64
CA LYS A 3 -11.08 -2.93 15.25
C LYS A 3 -9.86 -2.08 14.91
N GLN A 4 -8.98 -2.58 14.05
CA GLN A 4 -7.91 -1.78 13.47
C GLN A 4 -8.56 -0.72 12.61
N THR A 5 -8.42 0.54 13.03
CA THR A 5 -8.88 1.71 12.27
C THR A 5 -8.10 1.78 10.96
N ALA A 6 -8.82 1.85 9.84
CA ALA A 6 -8.21 2.05 8.53
C ALA A 6 -7.31 3.30 8.53
N PRO A 7 -6.16 3.28 7.82
CA PRO A 7 -5.27 4.44 7.73
C PRO A 7 -6.01 5.64 7.14
N LYS A 8 -5.73 6.85 7.67
CA LYS A 8 -6.40 8.07 7.22
C LYS A 8 -5.70 8.70 6.02
N SER A 9 -4.42 8.39 5.79
CA SER A 9 -3.65 8.87 4.64
C SER A 9 -2.73 7.79 4.04
N PHE A 10 -2.18 8.09 2.85
CA PHE A 10 -1.21 7.22 2.17
C PHE A 10 0.08 7.06 3.01
N GLU A 11 0.58 8.16 3.56
CA GLU A 11 1.79 8.20 4.38
C GLU A 11 1.63 7.39 5.67
N GLU A 12 0.45 7.47 6.30
CA GLU A 12 0.14 6.63 7.47
C GLU A 12 0.10 5.14 7.10
N ALA A 13 -0.52 4.79 5.96
CA ALA A 13 -0.58 3.42 5.49
C ALA A 13 0.82 2.86 5.17
N LEU A 14 1.66 3.67 4.52
CA LEU A 14 3.03 3.32 4.17
C LEU A 14 3.90 3.14 5.43
N SER A 15 3.85 4.09 6.38
CA SER A 15 4.58 3.98 7.63
C SER A 15 4.15 2.74 8.43
N ARG A 16 2.86 2.41 8.41
CA ARG A 16 2.37 1.19 9.05
C ARG A 16 2.91 -0.08 8.39
N LEU A 17 3.02 -0.11 7.07
CA LEU A 17 3.63 -1.21 6.32
C LEU A 17 5.11 -1.41 6.67
N GLU A 18 5.87 -0.32 6.81
CA GLU A 18 7.28 -0.37 7.23
C GLU A 18 7.42 -0.99 8.63
N VAL A 19 6.58 -0.56 9.58
CA VAL A 19 6.55 -1.12 10.94
C VAL A 19 6.20 -2.60 10.92
N LEU A 20 5.16 -3.00 10.16
CA LEU A 20 4.79 -4.41 10.03
C LEU A 20 5.92 -5.25 9.44
N THR A 21 6.58 -4.73 8.40
CA THR A 21 7.69 -5.42 7.74
C THR A 21 8.87 -5.63 8.69
N GLN A 22 9.24 -4.61 9.46
CA GLN A 22 10.27 -4.75 10.50
C GLN A 22 9.90 -5.80 11.56
N GLN A 23 8.64 -5.81 12.00
CA GLN A 23 8.15 -6.79 12.98
C GLN A 23 8.16 -8.22 12.42
N MET A 24 7.84 -8.40 11.13
CA MET A 24 7.88 -9.72 10.49
C MET A 24 9.31 -10.21 10.27
N GLN A 25 10.25 -9.30 10.00
CA GLN A 25 11.66 -9.62 9.80
C GLN A 25 12.39 -10.03 11.07
N SER A 26 11.91 -9.60 12.25
CA SER A 26 12.56 -9.96 13.53
C SER A 26 12.42 -11.44 13.88
N GLY A 27 11.55 -12.21 13.19
CA GLY A 27 11.45 -13.66 13.33
C GLY A 27 10.78 -14.17 14.61
N ASP A 28 10.67 -13.35 15.65
CA ASP A 28 10.07 -13.69 16.95
C ASP A 28 8.53 -13.61 16.99
N MET A 29 7.87 -13.57 15.82
CA MET A 29 6.43 -13.40 15.74
C MET A 29 5.71 -14.76 15.82
N PRO A 30 4.77 -14.95 16.77
CA PRO A 30 3.91 -16.13 16.81
C PRO A 30 3.10 -16.29 15.51
N LEU A 31 2.75 -17.52 15.14
CA LEU A 31 2.06 -17.82 13.89
C LEU A 31 0.74 -17.05 13.74
N GLU A 32 -0.06 -16.97 14.80
CA GLU A 32 -1.33 -16.22 14.79
C GLU A 32 -1.11 -14.73 14.58
N ALA A 33 -0.03 -14.17 15.16
CA ALA A 33 0.34 -12.78 14.97
C ALA A 33 0.87 -12.54 13.54
N ALA A 34 1.61 -13.49 12.96
CA ALA A 34 2.09 -13.42 11.58
C ALA A 34 0.94 -13.43 10.58
N LEU A 35 -0.09 -14.26 10.81
CA LEU A 35 -1.28 -14.27 9.99
C LEU A 35 -2.05 -12.94 10.07
N ALA A 36 -2.18 -12.38 11.27
CA ALA A 36 -2.82 -11.07 11.45
C ALA A 36 -2.02 -9.94 10.79
N ALA A 37 -0.70 -9.93 10.94
CA ALA A 37 0.19 -8.97 10.28
C ALA A 37 0.11 -9.05 8.75
N TYR A 38 0.02 -10.27 8.20
CA TYR A 38 -0.16 -10.48 6.76
C TYR A 38 -1.50 -9.92 6.26
N GLN A 39 -2.61 -10.19 6.97
CA GLN A 39 -3.93 -9.68 6.62
C GLN A 39 -3.98 -8.15 6.67
N GLU A 40 -3.40 -7.56 7.71
CA GLU A 40 -3.27 -6.11 7.84
C GLU A 40 -2.43 -5.54 6.71
N GLY A 41 -1.26 -6.14 6.44
CA GLY A 41 -0.36 -5.73 5.36
C GLY A 41 -1.03 -5.75 3.99
N ASN A 42 -1.79 -6.80 3.65
CA ASN A 42 -2.55 -6.85 2.40
C ASN A 42 -3.56 -5.70 2.29
N GLY A 43 -4.28 -5.39 3.38
CA GLY A 43 -5.23 -4.28 3.40
C GLY A 43 -4.55 -2.92 3.18
N LEU A 44 -3.38 -2.72 3.79
CA LEU A 44 -2.59 -1.49 3.62
C LEU A 44 -2.03 -1.36 2.20
N VAL A 45 -1.50 -2.44 1.62
CA VAL A 45 -1.02 -2.45 0.22
C VAL A 45 -2.14 -2.08 -0.75
N GLN A 46 -3.31 -2.70 -0.59
CA GLN A 46 -4.49 -2.39 -1.41
C GLN A 46 -4.92 -0.92 -1.26
N TYR A 47 -4.91 -0.39 -0.03
CA TYR A 47 -5.19 1.02 0.22
C TYR A 47 -4.22 1.94 -0.53
N CYS A 48 -2.91 1.68 -0.43
CA CYS A 48 -1.87 2.46 -1.10
C CYS A 48 -2.03 2.42 -2.63
N GLN A 49 -2.24 1.23 -3.20
CA GLN A 49 -2.45 1.05 -4.64
C GLN A 49 -3.68 1.83 -5.13
N ASN A 50 -4.80 1.75 -4.40
CA ASN A 50 -6.01 2.49 -4.74
C ASN A 50 -5.80 4.01 -4.68
N LYS A 51 -5.02 4.51 -3.72
CA LYS A 51 -4.71 5.93 -3.62
C LYS A 51 -3.83 6.41 -4.77
N LEU A 52 -2.83 5.62 -5.16
CA LEU A 52 -2.00 5.93 -6.33
C LEU A 52 -2.81 5.93 -7.61
N ALA A 53 -3.68 4.93 -7.81
CA ALA A 53 -4.56 4.87 -8.97
C ALA A 53 -5.52 6.08 -9.04
N GLU A 54 -6.05 6.53 -7.90
CA GLU A 54 -6.89 7.73 -7.83
C GLU A 54 -6.13 8.99 -8.27
N VAL A 55 -4.86 9.12 -7.88
CA VAL A 55 -4.00 10.23 -8.29
C VAL A 55 -3.67 10.15 -9.78
N GLU A 56 -3.29 8.97 -10.27
CA GLU A 56 -3.00 8.74 -11.68
C GLU A 56 -4.20 9.08 -12.56
N GLN A 57 -5.41 8.66 -12.18
CA GLN A 57 -6.64 9.00 -12.90
C GLN A 57 -6.89 10.51 -12.94
N LYS A 58 -6.65 11.22 -11.82
CA LYS A 58 -6.80 12.68 -11.78
C LYS A 58 -5.79 13.38 -12.69
N LEU A 59 -4.56 12.89 -12.71
CA LEU A 59 -3.53 13.43 -13.61
C LEU A 59 -3.89 13.14 -15.08
N GLN A 60 -4.40 11.94 -15.41
CA GLN A 60 -4.81 11.60 -16.78
C GLN A 60 -5.91 12.52 -17.31
N ILE A 61 -6.87 12.90 -16.45
CA ILE A 61 -7.93 13.84 -16.80
C ILE A 61 -7.35 15.25 -17.03
N LEU A 62 -6.33 15.65 -16.25
CA LEU A 62 -5.69 16.95 -16.36
C LEU A 62 -4.80 17.06 -17.61
N ASP A 63 -4.09 15.97 -17.95
CA ASP A 63 -3.06 15.95 -18.99
C ASP A 63 -3.54 15.50 -20.37
N GLY A 64 -4.79 15.00 -20.49
CA GLY A 64 -5.53 14.75 -21.73
C GLY A 64 -4.96 13.68 -22.68
N GLU A 65 -3.64 13.67 -22.94
CA GLU A 65 -2.93 12.82 -23.88
C GLU A 65 -1.49 12.44 -23.43
N GLN A 66 -0.85 13.16 -22.48
CA GLN A 66 0.58 12.92 -22.13
C GLN A 66 0.84 11.69 -21.22
N LEU A 67 -0.11 11.27 -20.39
CA LEU A 67 0.13 10.17 -19.43
C LEU A 67 0.17 8.76 -20.04
N LYS A 68 -0.31 8.59 -21.28
CA LYS A 68 -0.20 7.31 -21.99
C LYS A 68 1.24 6.92 -22.32
N GLU A 69 2.16 7.89 -22.41
CA GLU A 69 3.57 7.64 -22.73
C GLU A 69 4.38 7.12 -21.53
N TRP A 70 3.94 7.34 -20.28
CA TRP A 70 4.69 6.88 -19.10
C TRP A 70 4.52 5.38 -18.80
N ASN A 71 3.64 4.69 -19.54
CA ASN A 71 3.35 3.26 -19.35
C ASN A 71 4.09 2.34 -20.33
N LEU A 72 5.14 2.83 -21.00
CA LEU A 72 5.98 2.02 -21.88
C LEU A 72 7.44 2.11 -21.45
N GLU A 73 8.05 0.93 -21.28
CA GLU A 73 9.47 0.67 -21.02
C GLU A 73 9.95 0.86 -19.58
N HIS A 74 9.61 -0.06 -18.68
CA HIS A 74 10.59 -0.64 -17.71
C HIS A 74 10.16 -2.08 -17.41
N SER A 75 10.19 -2.91 -18.44
CA SER A 75 10.31 -4.36 -18.31
C SER A 75 11.66 -4.76 -18.87
N GLU A 76 12.70 -4.73 -18.04
CA GLU A 76 13.91 -5.57 -18.11
C GLU A 76 14.53 -5.65 -16.72
#